data_AF-A0AB36ISD5-F1
#
_entry.id   AF-A0AB36ISD5-F1
#
_cell.length_a   1.000
_cell.length_b   1.000
_cell.length_c   1.000
_cell.angle_alpha   90.00
_cell.angle_beta   90.00
_cell.angle_gamma   90.00
#
_symmetry.space_group_name_H-M   'P 1'
#
loop_
_entity.id
_entity.type
_entity.pdbx_description
1 polymer ?
#
loop_
_entity_poly.entity_id
_entity_poly.type
_entity_poly.pdbx_seq_one_letter_code
_entity_poly.pdbx_strand_id
1 'polypeptide(L)'
;MIELLHDVPEGVIGIRVSGRLSGDELREVRPAVEELVKTGEIRIVEVIEPDYEGFGPGGLVEDIKLGLGTVLPHHSAFKRIAVVSDKEWVAHTLHALAWLVPGELALFGLDELERAKQWAAG
;
A
#
# COMPACT_ATOMS: atom_id res chain seq x y z
N MET A 1 -5.02 1.73 -12.60
CA MET A 1 -6.24 1.93 -11.80
C MET A 1 -5.95 1.75 -10.33
N ILE A 2 -6.39 2.71 -9.51
CA ILE A 2 -6.45 2.58 -8.05
C ILE A 2 -7.90 2.40 -7.64
N GLU A 3 -8.20 1.36 -6.88
CA GLU A 3 -9.52 1.10 -6.31
C GLU A 3 -9.41 1.02 -4.78
N LEU A 4 -10.39 1.58 -4.07
CA LEU A 4 -10.52 1.39 -2.63
C LEU A 4 -11.33 0.13 -2.35
N LEU A 5 -10.82 -0.74 -1.47
CA LEU A 5 -11.55 -1.92 -1.02
C LEU A 5 -12.48 -1.52 0.13
N HIS A 6 -13.75 -1.90 0.01
CA HIS A 6 -14.77 -1.65 1.03
C HIS A 6 -14.99 -2.84 1.95
N ASP A 7 -14.48 -4.01 1.58
CA ASP A 7 -14.58 -5.29 2.29
C ASP A 7 -13.33 -5.53 3.15
N VAL A 8 -12.96 -4.53 3.94
CA VAL A 8 -11.83 -4.58 4.88
C VAL A 8 -12.31 -4.34 6.32
N PRO A 9 -11.58 -4.88 7.33
CA PRO A 9 -11.91 -4.62 8.74
C PRO A 9 -11.88 -3.13 9.10
N GLU A 10 -12.61 -2.76 10.15
CA GLU A 10 -12.64 -1.38 10.63
C GLU A 10 -11.23 -0.88 10.99
N GLY A 11 -10.90 0.34 10.56
CA GLY A 11 -9.57 0.93 10.76
C GLY A 11 -8.49 0.40 9.81
N VAL A 12 -8.83 -0.47 8.85
CA VAL A 12 -7.94 -0.91 7.78
C VAL A 12 -8.30 -0.19 6.47
N ILE A 13 -7.29 0.31 5.78
CA ILE A 13 -7.41 0.90 4.45
C ILE A 13 -7.07 -0.18 3.43
N GLY A 14 -8.01 -0.57 2.60
CA GLY A 14 -7.74 -1.48 1.49
C GLY A 14 -7.60 -0.72 0.18
N ILE A 15 -6.54 -1.02 -0.57
CA ILE A 15 -6.24 -0.41 -1.87
C ILE A 15 -5.92 -1.55 -2.83
N ARG A 16 -6.51 -1.54 -4.02
CA ARG A 16 -6.12 -2.39 -5.14
C ARG A 16 -5.52 -1.55 -6.24
N VAL A 17 -4.40 -2.00 -6.81
CA VAL A 17 -3.72 -1.38 -7.93
C VAL A 17 -3.58 -2.35 -9.09
N SER A 18 -3.92 -1.88 -10.29
CA SER A 18 -3.88 -2.65 -11.54
C SER A 18 -3.44 -1.81 -12.72
N GLY A 19 -2.95 -2.48 -13.77
CA GLY A 19 -2.45 -1.83 -14.98
C GLY A 19 -1.35 -0.81 -14.73
N ARG A 20 -1.36 0.30 -15.47
CA ARG A 20 -0.40 1.40 -15.32
C ARG A 20 -1.01 2.53 -14.52
N LEU A 21 -0.34 2.93 -13.43
CA LEU A 21 -0.78 4.06 -12.63
C LEU A 21 -0.22 5.38 -13.16
N SER A 22 -1.10 6.37 -13.16
CA SER A 22 -0.78 7.77 -13.44
C SER A 22 -0.67 8.57 -12.14
N GLY A 23 0.09 9.67 -12.18
CA GLY A 23 0.19 10.57 -11.02
C GLY A 23 -1.14 11.24 -10.65
N ASP A 24 -2.12 11.28 -11.56
CA ASP A 24 -3.47 11.81 -11.30
C ASP A 24 -4.29 10.87 -10.41
N GLU A 25 -4.29 9.56 -10.68
CA GLU A 25 -5.00 8.57 -9.86
C GLU A 25 -4.53 8.60 -8.39
N LEU A 26 -3.22 8.79 -8.17
CA LEU A 26 -2.68 8.93 -6.82
C LEU A 26 -3.14 10.22 -6.13
N ARG A 27 -3.26 11.33 -6.88
CA ARG A 27 -3.76 12.60 -6.34
C ARG A 27 -5.22 12.51 -5.92
N GLU A 28 -6.02 11.71 -6.62
CA GLU A 28 -7.43 11.50 -6.29
C GLU A 28 -7.63 10.68 -5.00
N VAL A 29 -6.75 9.71 -4.73
CA VAL A 29 -6.85 8.84 -3.55
C VAL A 29 -6.18 9.44 -2.31
N ARG A 30 -5.22 10.35 -2.49
CA ARG A 30 -4.48 11.01 -1.40
C ARG A 30 -5.38 11.61 -0.31
N PRO A 31 -6.45 12.38 -0.59
CA PRO A 31 -7.30 12.93 0.45
C PRO A 31 -7.99 11.87 1.31
N ALA A 32 -8.45 10.77 0.70
CA ALA A 32 -9.09 9.68 1.42
C ALA A 32 -8.11 9.00 2.40
N VAL A 33 -6.87 8.79 1.96
CA VAL A 33 -5.80 8.27 2.82
C VAL A 33 -5.47 9.27 3.94
N GLU A 34 -5.35 10.56 3.64
CA GLU A 34 -5.07 11.61 4.63
C GLU A 34 -6.16 11.74 5.70
N GLU A 35 -7.45 11.57 5.36
CA GLU A 35 -8.52 11.54 6.35
C GLU A 35 -8.42 10.34 7.29
N LEU A 36 -8.07 9.16 6.75
CA LEU A 36 -7.90 7.95 7.53
C LEU A 36 -6.67 8.05 8.45
N VAL A 37 -5.59 8.69 7.99
CA VAL A 37 -4.40 8.96 8.82
C VAL A 37 -4.71 9.80 10.06
N LYS A 38 -5.68 10.71 10.00
CA LYS A 38 -6.08 11.54 11.15
C LYS A 38 -6.70 10.73 12.30
N THR A 39 -7.11 9.48 12.05
CA THR A 39 -7.67 8.60 13.09
C THR A 39 -6.61 8.07 14.07
N GLY A 40 -5.32 8.28 13.77
CA GLY A 40 -4.20 8.05 14.68
C GLY A 40 -3.48 6.70 14.51
N GLU A 41 -4.09 5.74 13.82
CA GLU A 41 -3.47 4.46 13.47
C GLU A 41 -3.73 4.12 12.00
N ILE A 42 -2.65 3.85 11.26
CA ILE A 42 -2.70 3.51 9.85
C ILE A 42 -2.42 2.02 9.70
N ARG A 43 -3.42 1.29 9.21
CA ARG A 43 -3.33 -0.11 8.79
C ARG A 43 -3.70 -0.19 7.32
N ILE A 44 -2.86 -0.79 6.48
CA ILE A 44 -3.05 -0.82 5.03
C ILE A 44 -3.02 -2.26 4.52
N VAL A 45 -3.90 -2.56 3.58
CA VAL A 45 -3.84 -3.74 2.71
C VAL A 45 -3.74 -3.24 1.27
N GLU A 46 -2.60 -3.46 0.64
CA GLU A 46 -2.33 -3.09 -0.74
C GLU A 46 -2.32 -4.35 -1.61
N VAL A 47 -3.26 -4.45 -2.54
CA VAL A 47 -3.40 -5.56 -3.50
C VAL A 47 -2.83 -5.13 -4.84
N ILE A 48 -1.77 -5.81 -5.28
CA ILE A 48 -1.11 -5.55 -6.54
C ILE A 48 -1.51 -6.62 -7.53
N GLU A 49 -2.39 -6.27 -8.46
CA GLU A 49 -2.93 -7.17 -9.47
C GLU A 49 -1.83 -7.66 -10.44
N PRO A 50 -2.00 -8.84 -11.06
CA PRO A 50 -1.01 -9.41 -11.97
C PRO A 50 -0.69 -8.52 -13.17
N ASP A 51 -1.67 -7.72 -13.61
CA ASP A 51 -1.55 -6.78 -14.73
C ASP A 51 -0.87 -5.45 -14.34
N TYR A 52 -0.49 -5.27 -13.07
CA TYR A 52 0.18 -4.06 -12.62
C TYR A 52 1.54 -3.87 -13.30
N GLU A 53 1.72 -2.75 -13.99
CA GLU A 53 2.91 -2.40 -14.76
C GLU A 53 3.79 -1.35 -14.04
N GLY A 54 3.38 -0.87 -12.86
CA GLY A 54 4.05 0.22 -12.15
C GLY A 54 3.51 1.61 -12.51
N PHE A 55 4.11 2.65 -11.91
CA PHE A 55 3.79 4.04 -12.19
C PHE A 55 4.56 4.57 -13.42
N GLY A 56 3.91 4.64 -14.58
CA GLY A 56 4.41 5.35 -15.77
C GLY A 56 5.84 5.00 -16.25
N PRO A 57 6.37 5.74 -17.24
CA PRO A 57 7.77 5.64 -17.66
C PRO A 57 8.67 6.30 -16.59
N GLY A 58 9.19 5.51 -15.65
CA GLY A 58 9.94 5.99 -14.47
C GLY A 58 9.67 5.17 -13.20
N GLY A 59 8.53 4.49 -13.18
CA GLY A 59 8.22 3.23 -12.50
C GLY A 59 8.23 3.25 -10.98
N LEU A 60 9.44 3.25 -10.39
CA LEU A 60 9.67 2.98 -8.97
C LEU A 60 10.18 4.22 -8.20
N VAL A 61 10.75 5.20 -8.92
CA VAL A 61 11.51 6.30 -8.30
C VAL A 61 10.58 7.40 -7.75
N GLU A 62 9.48 7.69 -8.45
CA GLU A 62 8.47 8.63 -7.94
C GLU A 62 7.69 8.03 -6.76
N ASP A 63 7.44 6.72 -6.77
CA ASP A 63 6.78 5.98 -5.67
C ASP A 63 7.56 6.02 -4.37
N ILE A 64 8.87 5.79 -4.44
CA ILE A 64 9.74 5.88 -3.26
C ILE A 64 9.79 7.33 -2.76
N LYS A 65 9.79 8.33 -3.65
CA LYS A 65 9.83 9.75 -3.24
C LYS A 65 8.52 10.22 -2.60
N LEU A 66 7.38 9.83 -3.15
CA LEU A 66 6.06 10.18 -2.62
C LEU A 66 5.74 9.37 -1.36
N GLY A 67 6.06 8.07 -1.35
CA GLY A 67 5.98 7.22 -0.17
C GLY A 67 6.86 7.76 0.95
N LEU A 68 8.16 7.99 0.71
CA LEU A 68 9.03 8.57 1.73
C LEU A 68 8.59 9.98 2.15
N GLY A 69 8.22 10.85 1.21
CA GLY A 69 7.79 12.23 1.50
C GLY A 69 6.47 12.32 2.28
N THR A 70 5.58 11.34 2.15
CA THR A 70 4.28 11.30 2.83
C THR A 70 4.35 10.51 4.15
N VAL A 71 5.23 9.51 4.24
CA VAL A 71 5.43 8.66 5.43
C VAL A 71 6.36 9.32 6.46
N LEU A 72 7.34 10.13 6.03
CA LEU A 72 8.25 10.87 6.92
C LEU A 72 7.55 11.71 8.03
N PRO A 73 6.48 12.47 7.75
CA PRO A 73 5.81 13.28 8.78
C PRO A 73 4.85 12.51 9.71
N HIS A 74 4.38 11.31 9.33
CA HIS A 74 3.43 10.49 10.12
C HIS A 74 4.01 9.14 10.53
N HIS A 75 5.34 9.05 10.62
CA HIS A 75 6.10 7.81 10.81
C HIS A 75 5.58 6.99 12.01
N SER A 76 5.12 7.62 13.09
CA SER A 76 4.60 6.91 14.29
C SER A 76 3.20 6.30 14.14
N ALA A 77 2.42 6.66 13.11
CA ALA A 77 1.03 6.23 12.98
C ALA A 77 0.87 4.90 12.23
N PHE A 78 1.85 4.50 11.41
CA PHE A 78 1.81 3.23 10.69
C PHE A 78 2.03 2.05 11.64
N LYS A 79 1.03 1.16 11.69
CA LYS A 79 1.06 -0.05 12.52
C LYS A 79 1.38 -1.27 11.67
N ARG A 80 0.61 -1.48 10.61
CA ARG A 80 0.69 -2.67 9.75
C ARG A 80 0.44 -2.35 8.28
N ILE A 81 1.28 -2.89 7.41
CA ILE A 81 1.13 -2.80 5.96
C ILE A 81 1.20 -4.23 5.40
N ALA A 82 0.06 -4.71 4.91
CA ALA A 82 -0.03 -5.97 4.19
C ALA A 82 0.03 -5.68 2.69
N VAL A 83 1.01 -6.25 2.00
CA VAL A 83 1.07 -6.23 0.54
C VAL A 83 0.65 -7.59 0.02
N VAL A 84 -0.23 -7.62 -0.97
CA VAL A 84 -0.83 -8.83 -1.53
C VAL A 84 -0.45 -8.88 -3.01
N SER A 85 0.48 -9.76 -3.39
CA SER A 85 0.94 -9.88 -4.77
C SER A 85 1.69 -11.19 -5.03
N ASP A 86 1.50 -11.74 -6.23
CA ASP A 86 2.25 -12.90 -6.73
C ASP A 86 3.46 -12.49 -7.60
N LYS A 87 3.80 -11.20 -7.68
CA LYS A 87 4.87 -10.69 -8.54
C LYS A 87 6.23 -10.75 -7.82
N GLU A 88 7.21 -11.42 -8.42
CA GLU A 88 8.55 -11.58 -7.82
C GLU A 88 9.25 -10.26 -7.52
N TRP A 89 9.14 -9.26 -8.40
CA TRP A 89 9.78 -7.96 -8.19
C TRP A 89 9.22 -7.20 -6.99
N VAL A 90 7.95 -7.42 -6.62
CA VAL A 90 7.34 -6.82 -5.43
C VAL A 90 8.05 -7.31 -4.18
N ALA A 91 8.30 -8.61 -4.08
CA ALA A 91 9.05 -9.19 -2.97
C ALA A 91 10.46 -8.58 -2.84
N HIS A 92 11.15 -8.38 -3.96
CA HIS A 92 12.46 -7.74 -3.97
C HIS A 92 12.42 -6.27 -3.54
N THR A 93 11.44 -5.50 -4.02
CA THR A 93 11.26 -4.10 -3.64
C THR A 93 10.93 -3.96 -2.16
N LEU A 94 10.04 -4.79 -1.63
CA LEU A 94 9.70 -4.78 -0.20
C LEU A 94 10.90 -5.18 0.66
N HIS A 95 11.66 -6.19 0.27
CA HIS A 95 12.88 -6.56 1.00
C HIS A 95 13.89 -5.39 1.05
N ALA A 96 13.99 -4.62 -0.02
CA ALA A 96 14.89 -3.47 -0.11
C ALA A 96 14.42 -2.24 0.68
N LEU A 97 13.11 -2.10 0.93
CA LEU A 97 12.51 -0.89 1.50
C LEU A 97 11.82 -1.10 2.86
N ALA A 98 11.60 -2.33 3.31
CA ALA A 98 10.86 -2.64 4.53
C ALA A 98 11.47 -1.97 5.78
N TRP A 99 12.79 -1.80 5.82
CA TRP A 99 13.51 -1.14 6.92
C TRP A 99 13.24 0.36 7.03
N LEU A 100 12.66 0.99 6.00
CA LEU A 100 12.25 2.40 5.99
C LEU A 100 10.83 2.59 6.55
N VAL A 101 10.02 1.53 6.52
CA VAL A 101 8.63 1.57 6.93
C VAL A 101 8.56 1.47 8.46
N PRO A 102 7.94 2.43 9.14
CA PRO A 102 7.57 2.26 10.53
C PRO A 102 6.41 1.28 10.68
N GLY A 103 6.56 0.31 11.56
CA GLY A 103 5.56 -0.72 11.82
C GLY A 103 5.90 -2.07 11.21
N GLU A 104 4.92 -2.96 11.19
CA GLU A 104 5.08 -4.29 10.61
C GLU A 104 4.71 -4.26 9.12
N LEU A 105 5.52 -4.92 8.29
CA LEU A 105 5.25 -5.11 6.88
C LEU A 105 5.24 -6.61 6.55
N ALA A 106 4.20 -7.07 5.86
CA ALA A 106 4.04 -8.46 5.47
C ALA A 106 3.62 -8.58 4.00
N LEU A 107 4.14 -9.59 3.31
CA LEU A 107 3.78 -9.95 1.94
C LEU A 107 2.92 -11.22 1.96
N PHE A 108 1.86 -11.23 1.18
CA PHE A 108 0.90 -12.31 1.02
C PHE A 108 0.68 -12.62 -0.46
N GLY A 109 0.33 -13.86 -0.79
CA GLY A 109 -0.14 -14.21 -2.14
C GLY A 109 -1.54 -13.66 -2.43
N LEU A 110 -1.92 -13.55 -3.70
CA LEU A 110 -3.27 -13.09 -4.09
C LEU A 110 -4.38 -14.01 -3.56
N ASP A 111 -4.10 -15.31 -3.40
CA ASP A 111 -4.98 -16.29 -2.78
C ASP A 111 -5.10 -16.14 -1.25
N GLU A 112 -4.24 -15.33 -0.64
CA GLU A 112 -4.21 -15.04 0.80
C GLU A 112 -4.81 -13.66 1.16
N LEU A 113 -5.53 -13.00 0.25
CA LEU A 113 -6.10 -11.66 0.48
C LEU A 113 -6.89 -11.55 1.79
N GLU A 114 -7.74 -12.53 2.10
CA GLU A 114 -8.51 -12.52 3.35
C GLU A 114 -7.63 -12.63 4.59
N ARG A 115 -6.55 -13.41 4.51
CA ARG A 115 -5.56 -13.53 5.58
C ARG A 115 -4.79 -12.22 5.76
N ALA A 116 -4.44 -11.56 4.66
CA ALA A 116 -3.77 -10.26 4.67
C ALA A 116 -4.62 -9.18 5.38
N LYS A 117 -5.93 -9.14 5.08
CA LYS A 117 -6.89 -8.24 5.73
C LYS A 117 -6.97 -8.46 7.24
N GLN A 118 -7.07 -9.71 7.68
CA GLN A 118 -7.12 -10.05 9.10
C GLN A 118 -5.79 -9.74 9.82
N TRP A 119 -4.66 -10.01 9.16
CA TRP A 119 -3.35 -9.69 9.72
C TRP A 119 -3.16 -8.18 9.88
N ALA A 120 -3.60 -7.37 8.90
CA ALA A 120 -3.52 -5.92 8.99
C ALA A 120 -4.38 -5.35 10.12
N ALA A 121 -5.51 -5.99 10.44
CA ALA A 121 -6.45 -5.56 11.47
C ALA A 121 -5.99 -5.85 12.91
N GLY A 122 -5.21 -6.92 13.12
CA GLY A 122 -4.72 -7.28 14.46
C GLY A 122 -3.73 -6.27 15.04
#